data_AF-A0A4R6T4P9-F1
#
_entry.id   AF-A0A4R6T4P9-F1
#
_cell.length_a   1.000
_cell.length_b   1.000
_cell.length_c   1.000
_cell.angle_alpha   90.00
_cell.angle_beta   90.00
_cell.angle_gamma   90.00
#
_symmetry.space_group_name_H-M   'P 1'
#
loop_
_entity.id
_entity.type
_entity.pdbx_description
1 polymer ?
#
loop_
_entity_poly.entity_id
_entity_poly.type
_entity_poly.pdbx_seq_one_letter_code
_entity_poly.pdbx_strand_id
1 'polypeptide(L)'
;MANRWGIPKEVEELVKARDLNCVYCGVSFEKSNGLTKTNPSWEHIINDIRINGPENIALCCRSCNASKGAKKLEIWLESNFCQKKGIGNSTLAPVVLDYLKGK
;
A
#
# COMPACT_ATOMS: atom_id res chain seq x y z
N MET A 1 -17.00 -8.31 -12.13
CA MET A 1 -16.02 -7.91 -13.18
C MET A 1 -14.81 -7.29 -12.49
N ALA A 2 -13.60 -7.47 -13.04
CA ALA A 2 -12.40 -6.82 -12.51
C ALA A 2 -12.41 -5.32 -12.81
N ASN A 3 -11.72 -4.52 -12.00
CA ASN A 3 -11.57 -3.09 -12.26
C ASN A 3 -10.52 -2.81 -13.35
N ARG A 4 -10.29 -1.52 -13.65
CA ARG A 4 -9.33 -1.08 -14.68
C ARG A 4 -7.88 -1.54 -14.45
N TRP A 5 -7.56 -2.03 -13.25
CA TRP A 5 -6.24 -2.54 -12.86
C TRP A 5 -6.18 -4.07 -12.84
N GLY A 6 -7.22 -4.76 -13.31
CA GLY A 6 -7.28 -6.23 -13.32
C GLY A 6 -7.54 -6.85 -11.94
N ILE A 7 -7.90 -6.05 -10.93
CA ILE A 7 -8.20 -6.53 -9.58
C ILE A 7 -9.64 -7.08 -9.57
N PRO A 8 -9.86 -8.34 -9.14
CA PRO A 8 -11.19 -8.92 -9.00
C PRO A 8 -12.06 -8.10 -8.04
N LYS A 9 -13.38 -8.05 -8.31
CA LYS A 9 -14.32 -7.25 -7.51
C LYS A 9 -14.27 -7.59 -6.01
N GLU A 10 -14.24 -8.88 -5.68
CA GLU A 10 -14.19 -9.35 -4.30
C GLU A 10 -12.91 -8.87 -3.58
N VAL A 11 -11.76 -8.92 -4.26
CA VAL A 11 -10.50 -8.41 -3.73
C VAL A 11 -10.58 -6.89 -3.54
N GLU A 12 -11.13 -6.17 -4.52
CA GLU A 12 -11.29 -4.73 -4.40
C GLU A 12 -12.18 -4.33 -3.21
N GLU A 13 -13.31 -5.02 -3.00
CA GLU A 13 -14.22 -4.76 -1.89
C GLU A 13 -13.55 -5.07 -0.54
N LEU A 14 -12.86 -6.20 -0.44
CA LEU A 14 -12.11 -6.59 0.75
C LEU A 14 -11.02 -5.56 1.08
N VAL A 15 -10.20 -5.18 0.10
CA VAL A 15 -9.08 -4.26 0.30
C VAL A 15 -9.58 -2.86 0.66
N LYS A 16 -10.67 -2.39 0.05
CA LYS A 16 -11.29 -1.10 0.42
C LYS A 16 -11.83 -1.10 1.86
N ALA A 17 -12.39 -2.22 2.33
CA ALA A 17 -12.87 -2.35 3.70
C ALA A 17 -11.70 -2.47 4.70
N ARG A 18 -10.61 -3.12 4.31
CA ARG A 18 -9.41 -3.32 5.16
C ARG A 18 -8.55 -2.06 5.28
N ASP A 19 -8.25 -1.40 4.15
CA ASP A 19 -7.22 -0.37 4.07
C ASP A 19 -7.83 1.04 4.17
N LEU A 20 -8.30 1.39 5.37
CA LEU A 20 -8.81 2.75 5.68
C LEU A 20 -7.68 3.78 5.86
N ASN A 21 -6.46 3.29 6.03
CA ASN A 21 -5.24 4.08 6.16
C ASN A 21 -4.20 3.53 5.17
N CYS A 22 -3.28 4.39 4.75
CA CYS A 22 -2.14 3.98 3.93
C CYS A 22 -1.37 2.84 4.60
N VAL A 23 -1.28 1.69 3.94
CA VAL A 23 -0.62 0.49 4.49
C VAL A 23 0.86 0.67 4.85
N TYR A 24 1.49 1.76 4.41
CA TYR A 24 2.88 2.07 4.72
C TYR A 24 3.03 3.13 5.82
N CYS A 25 2.48 4.33 5.60
CA CYS A 25 2.71 5.48 6.49
C CYS A 25 1.54 5.80 7.43
N GLY A 26 0.48 4.99 7.43
CA GLY A 26 -0.65 5.12 8.35
C GLY A 26 -1.57 6.33 8.13
N VAL A 27 -1.35 7.17 7.10
CA VAL A 27 -2.24 8.33 6.85
C VAL A 27 -3.66 7.85 6.56
N SER A 28 -4.65 8.41 7.26
CA SER A 28 -6.07 8.09 7.08
C SER A 28 -6.58 8.59 5.72
N PHE A 29 -7.37 7.76 5.04
CA PHE A 29 -8.07 8.12 3.80
C PHE A 29 -9.44 8.75 4.04
N GLU A 30 -10.01 8.60 5.23
CA GLU A 30 -11.31 9.18 5.59
C GLU A 30 -11.24 10.70 5.73
N LYS A 31 -10.10 11.20 6.21
CA LYS A 31 -9.85 12.64 6.34
C LYS A 31 -9.22 13.17 5.05
N SER A 32 -10.08 13.48 4.08
CA SER A 32 -9.66 14.28 2.92
C SER A 32 -9.19 15.65 3.39
N ASN A 33 -7.88 15.85 3.39
CA ASN A 33 -7.23 17.13 3.67
C ASN A 33 -7.06 17.97 2.40
N GLY A 34 -7.77 17.64 1.32
CA GLY A 34 -7.68 18.33 0.02
C GLY A 34 -6.34 18.10 -0.72
N LEU A 35 -5.43 17.32 -0.14
CA LEU A 35 -4.09 17.09 -0.70
C LEU A 35 -4.10 15.80 -1.54
N THR A 36 -3.91 15.93 -2.84
CA THR A 36 -3.88 14.76 -3.76
C THR A 36 -2.87 13.69 -3.37
N LYS A 37 -1.78 14.06 -2.67
CA LYS A 37 -0.72 13.14 -2.22
C LYS A 37 -1.15 12.13 -1.16
N THR A 38 -2.21 12.42 -0.40
CA THR A 38 -2.76 11.53 0.64
C THR A 38 -3.88 10.64 0.10
N ASN A 39 -4.42 10.93 -1.08
CA ASN A 39 -5.45 10.10 -1.71
C ASN A 39 -4.95 8.65 -1.88
N PRO A 40 -5.86 7.67 -1.72
CA PRO A 40 -5.54 6.27 -1.90
C PRO A 40 -5.18 5.97 -3.36
N SER A 41 -4.29 5.02 -3.55
CA SER A 41 -3.89 4.43 -4.83
C SER A 41 -3.67 2.94 -4.65
N TRP A 42 -4.03 2.16 -5.68
CA TRP A 42 -3.77 0.73 -5.72
C TRP A 42 -2.28 0.45 -5.77
N GLU A 43 -1.88 -0.57 -5.02
CA GLU A 43 -0.51 -0.98 -4.81
C GLU A 43 -0.40 -2.49 -4.88
N HIS A 44 0.67 -2.98 -5.50
CA HIS A 44 1.12 -4.35 -5.34
C HIS A 44 2.34 -4.35 -4.41
N ILE A 45 2.27 -5.04 -3.27
CA ILE A 45 3.39 -5.13 -2.33
C ILE A 45 4.60 -5.75 -3.04
N ILE A 46 4.37 -6.89 -3.69
CA ILE A 46 5.26 -7.53 -4.66
C ILE A 46 4.92 -6.99 -6.05
N ASN A 47 5.91 -6.44 -6.76
CA ASN A 47 5.72 -5.87 -8.11
C ASN A 47 5.54 -6.94 -9.21
N ASP A 48 4.57 -7.84 -9.03
CA ASP A 48 4.11 -8.83 -10.00
C ASP A 48 2.59 -8.72 -10.16
N ILE A 49 2.16 -8.26 -11.34
CA ILE A 49 0.76 -7.99 -11.69
C ILE A 49 -0.12 -9.26 -11.70
N ARG A 50 0.49 -10.44 -11.67
CA ARG A 50 -0.23 -11.72 -11.64
C ARG A 50 -0.71 -12.06 -10.23
N ILE A 51 -0.13 -11.44 -9.21
CA ILE A 51 -0.48 -11.68 -7.80
C ILE A 51 -1.53 -10.65 -7.39
N ASN A 52 -2.79 -10.94 -7.72
CA ASN A 52 -3.93 -10.05 -7.53
C ASN A 52 -4.80 -10.40 -6.31
N GLY A 53 -4.29 -11.23 -5.40
CA GLY A 53 -4.97 -11.60 -4.15
C GLY A 53 -4.91 -10.48 -3.10
N PRO A 54 -5.81 -10.50 -2.10
CA PRO A 54 -5.87 -9.50 -1.04
C PRO A 54 -4.58 -9.43 -0.21
N GLU A 55 -3.78 -10.48 -0.17
CA GLU A 55 -2.47 -10.54 0.51
C GLU A 55 -1.39 -9.68 -0.17
N ASN A 56 -1.56 -9.34 -1.46
CA ASN A 56 -0.59 -8.55 -2.21
C ASN A 56 -1.15 -7.20 -2.68
N ILE A 57 -2.45 -7.13 -2.94
CA ILE A 57 -3.15 -5.90 -3.30
C ILE A 57 -3.43 -5.08 -2.04
N ALA A 58 -3.04 -3.81 -2.08
CA ALA A 58 -3.23 -2.88 -0.97
C ALA A 58 -3.59 -1.47 -1.44
N LEU A 59 -4.08 -0.64 -0.51
CA LEU A 59 -4.19 0.81 -0.71
C LEU A 59 -3.10 1.54 0.06
N CYS A 60 -2.32 2.34 -0.65
CA CYS A 60 -1.39 3.28 -0.05
C CYS A 60 -1.64 4.70 -0.57
N CYS A 61 -1.11 5.72 0.13
CA CYS A 61 -1.24 7.08 -0.36
C CYS A 61 -0.36 7.28 -1.61
N ARG A 62 -0.80 8.17 -2.52
CA ARG A 62 -0.06 8.48 -3.76
C ARG A 62 1.39 8.89 -3.52
N SER A 63 1.70 9.56 -2.41
CA SER A 63 3.06 9.91 -2.02
C SER A 63 3.95 8.69 -1.74
N CYS A 64 3.42 7.69 -1.02
CA CYS A 64 4.17 6.46 -0.74
C CYS A 64 4.29 5.61 -2.01
N ASN A 65 3.21 5.47 -2.78
CA ASN A 65 3.22 4.72 -4.04
C ASN A 65 4.29 5.27 -5.01
N ALA A 66 4.28 6.58 -5.25
CA ALA A 66 5.27 7.23 -6.12
C ALA A 66 6.71 7.05 -5.63
N SER A 67 6.93 7.07 -4.30
CA SER A 67 8.26 6.86 -3.73
C SER A 67 8.74 5.41 -3.85
N LYS A 68 7.85 4.43 -3.61
CA LYS A 68 8.18 3.00 -3.75
C LYS A 68 8.44 2.69 -5.22
N GLY A 69 7.49 3.00 -6.10
CA GLY A 69 7.55 2.63 -7.50
C GLY A 69 7.84 1.14 -7.66
N ALA A 70 8.75 0.79 -8.57
CA ALA A 70 9.15 -0.60 -8.83
C ALA A 70 10.19 -1.17 -7.85
N LYS A 71 10.54 -0.45 -6.77
CA LYS A 71 11.50 -0.97 -5.79
C LYS A 71 10.92 -2.15 -5.03
N LYS A 72 11.78 -3.11 -4.66
CA LYS A 72 11.46 -4.12 -3.65
C LYS A 72 11.12 -3.44 -2.33
N LEU A 73 10.13 -3.95 -1.61
CA LEU A 73 9.62 -3.32 -0.40
C LEU A 73 10.73 -3.11 0.64
N GLU A 74 11.57 -4.12 0.86
CA GLU A 74 12.65 -4.12 1.85
C GLU A 74 13.67 -3.02 1.54
N ILE A 75 14.10 -2.94 0.28
CA ILE A 75 15.01 -1.89 -0.21
C ILE A 75 14.36 -0.51 -0.10
N TRP A 76 13.06 -0.40 -0.34
CA TRP A 76 12.37 0.88 -0.21
C TRP A 76 12.21 1.33 1.24
N LEU A 77 11.97 0.41 2.19
CA LEU A 77 11.88 0.71 3.62
C LEU A 77 13.19 1.29 4.18
N GLU A 78 14.33 0.91 3.62
CA GLU A 78 15.64 1.47 3.97
C GLU A 78 15.88 2.88 3.40
N SER A 79 15.03 3.37 2.50
CA SER A 79 15.24 4.64 1.81
C SER A 79 15.10 5.88 2.71
N ASN A 80 15.78 6.97 2.33
CA ASN A 80 15.65 8.28 2.97
C ASN A 80 14.20 8.78 3.05
N PHE A 81 13.34 8.39 2.10
CA PHE A 81 11.93 8.76 2.13
C PHE A 81 11.22 8.13 3.33
N CYS A 82 11.43 6.83 3.54
CA CYS A 82 10.82 6.07 4.64
C CYS A 82 11.35 6.57 5.98
N GLN A 83 12.65 6.80 6.10
CA GLN A 83 13.27 7.36 7.31
C GLN A 83 12.68 8.74 7.66
N LYS A 84 12.61 9.67 6.70
CA LYS A 84 12.07 11.02 6.92
C LYS A 84 10.58 11.01 7.29
N LYS A 85 9.82 10.03 6.82
CA LYS A 85 8.40 9.87 7.16
C LYS A 85 8.15 9.00 8.40
N GLY A 86 9.19 8.44 9.00
CA GLY A 86 9.04 7.49 10.12
C GLY A 86 8.28 6.22 9.74
N ILE A 87 8.40 5.77 8.49
CA ILE A 87 7.78 4.52 8.03
C ILE A 87 8.55 3.35 8.62
N GLY A 88 7.86 2.50 9.38
CA GLY A 88 8.46 1.33 10.04
C GLY A 88 7.41 0.47 10.72
N ASN A 89 7.83 -0.50 11.54
CA ASN A 89 6.94 -1.51 12.13
C ASN A 89 5.71 -0.93 12.86
N SER A 90 5.81 0.28 13.43
CA SER A 90 4.70 0.96 14.10
C SER A 90 3.67 1.61 13.17
N THR A 91 4.00 1.79 11.88
CA THR A 91 3.14 2.42 10.87
C THR A 91 2.66 1.46 9.79
N LEU A 92 3.39 0.36 9.59
CA LEU A 92 3.04 -0.65 8.60
C LEU A 92 1.76 -1.38 9.00
N ALA A 93 0.86 -1.53 8.04
CA ALA A 93 -0.36 -2.32 8.24
C ALA A 93 -0.04 -3.82 8.32
N PRO A 94 -0.92 -4.64 8.93
CA PRO A 94 -0.71 -6.08 9.08
C PRO A 94 -0.35 -6.80 7.78
N VAL A 95 -1.03 -6.51 6.66
CA VAL A 95 -0.75 -7.12 5.35
C VAL A 95 0.71 -6.94 4.89
N VAL A 96 1.32 -5.80 5.21
CA VAL A 96 2.71 -5.52 4.87
C VAL A 96 3.66 -6.24 5.82
N LEU A 97 3.34 -6.26 7.12
CA LEU A 97 4.11 -6.98 8.13
C LEU A 97 4.11 -8.48 7.88
N ASP A 98 2.97 -9.04 7.46
CA ASP A 98 2.84 -10.47 7.18
C ASP A 98 3.67 -10.87 5.95
N TYR A 99 3.71 -10.03 4.91
CA TYR A 99 4.66 -10.21 3.80
C TYR A 99 6.13 -10.20 4.29
N LEU A 100 6.50 -9.26 5.18
CA LEU A 100 7.87 -9.15 5.69
C LEU A 100 8.26 -10.33 6.58
N LYS A 101 7.31 -10.94 7.30
CA LYS A 101 7.56 -12.14 8.15
C LYS A 101 7.66 -13.43 7.34
N GLY A 102 6.98 -13.50 6.19
CA GLY A 102 6.96 -14.68 5.32
C GLY A 102 8.16 -14.80 4.38
N LYS A 103 9.12 -13.88 4.49
CA LYS A 103 10.41 -13.84 3.79
C LYS A 103 11.50 -14.52 4.60
#